data_AF-A0A924HQ99-F1
#
_entry.id   AF-A0A924HQ99-F1
#
_cell.length_a   1.000
_cell.length_b   1.000
_cell.length_c   1.000
_cell.angle_alpha   90.00
_cell.angle_beta   90.00
_cell.angle_gamma   90.00
#
_symmetry.space_group_name_H-M   'P 1'
#
loop_
_entity.id
_entity.type
_entity.pdbx_description
1 polymer ?
#
loop_
_entity_poly.entity_id
_entity_poly.type
_entity_poly.pdbx_seq_one_letter_code
_entity_poly.pdbx_strand_id
1 'polypeptide(L)'
;LYLITSPMFNQVNLKLGREEKELIIICKGLSEINKYIISASLNGEPLKKSWFSHTEIKNGGIIEFRMGAKPTSWDTEEYPRK
;
A
#
# COMPACT_ATOMS: atom_id res chain seq x y z
N LEU A 1 3.66 -8.17 10.77
CA LEU A 1 2.78 -8.00 9.60
C LEU A 1 2.17 -6.61 9.68
N TYR A 2 1.97 -5.94 8.55
CA TYR A 2 1.36 -4.61 8.46
C TYR A 2 0.08 -4.71 7.65
N LEU A 3 -1.03 -4.23 8.23
CA LEU A 3 -2.34 -4.21 7.56
C LEU A 3 -2.52 -2.91 6.78
N ILE A 4 -3.12 -3.01 5.60
CA ILE A 4 -3.47 -1.87 4.77
C ILE A 4 -4.84 -1.36 5.20
N THR A 5 -4.92 -0.06 5.46
CA THR A 5 -6.15 0.65 5.80
C THR A 5 -6.35 1.80 4.80
N SER A 6 -7.25 2.73 5.08
CA SER A 6 -7.47 3.89 4.20
C SER A 6 -6.31 4.89 4.31
N PRO A 7 -5.64 5.23 3.20
CA PRO A 7 -4.57 6.23 3.20
C PRO A 7 -5.10 7.64 3.43
N MET A 8 -4.34 8.48 4.14
CA MET A 8 -4.67 9.88 4.40
C MET A 8 -3.91 10.90 3.54
N PHE A 9 -2.80 10.47 2.92
CA PHE A 9 -1.91 11.35 2.16
C PHE A 9 -1.72 10.83 0.74
N ASN A 10 -1.60 11.75 -0.21
CA ASN A 10 -1.31 11.43 -1.62
C ASN A 10 0.04 10.73 -1.78
N GLN A 11 1.02 11.10 -0.97
CA GLN A 11 2.34 10.48 -0.98
C GLN A 11 2.98 10.55 0.40
N VAL A 12 3.67 9.48 0.78
CA VAL A 12 4.49 9.42 1.99
C VAL A 12 5.82 8.80 1.63
N ASN A 13 6.92 9.48 1.97
CA ASN A 13 8.27 8.92 1.85
C ASN A 13 8.79 8.60 3.26
N LEU A 14 9.04 7.33 3.54
CA LEU A 14 9.52 6.84 4.82
C LEU A 14 10.98 6.43 4.69
N LYS A 15 11.87 7.06 5.46
CA LYS A 15 13.25 6.60 5.59
C LYS A 15 13.30 5.41 6.53
N LEU A 16 13.94 4.33 6.10
CA LEU A 16 13.98 3.06 6.83
C LEU A 16 15.31 2.88 7.55
N GLY A 17 15.27 2.98 8.88
CA GLY A 17 16.45 2.77 9.73
C GLY A 17 17.49 3.88 9.58
N ARG A 18 18.78 3.50 9.70
CA ARG A 18 19.92 4.42 9.57
C ARG A 18 20.55 4.41 8.16
N GLU A 19 20.06 3.57 7.26
CA GLU A 19 20.52 3.46 5.88
C GLU A 19 19.72 4.40 4.96
N GLU A 20 20.22 4.69 3.76
CA GLU A 20 19.53 5.51 2.73
C GLU A 20 18.39 4.74 2.01
N LYS A 21 17.71 3.83 2.71
CA LYS A 21 16.58 3.08 2.16
C LYS A 21 15.29 3.84 2.37
N GLU A 22 14.47 3.91 1.33
CA GLU A 22 13.18 4.60 1.38
C GLU A 22 12.03 3.68 0.98
N LEU A 23 10.95 3.74 1.74
CA LEU A 23 9.65 3.20 1.36
C LEU A 23 8.75 4.36 0.95
N ILE A 24 8.36 4.37 -0.32
CA ILE A 24 7.49 5.40 -0.89
C ILE A 24 6.09 4.81 -1.03
N ILE A 25 5.10 5.48 -0.46
CA ILE A 25 3.69 5.12 -0.58
C ILE A 25 3.02 6.19 -1.42
N ILE A 26 2.39 5.80 -2.53
CA ILE A 26 1.75 6.71 -3.48
C ILE A 26 0.28 6.35 -3.61
N CYS A 27 -0.62 7.31 -3.38
CA CYS A 27 -2.07 7.15 -3.50
C CYS A 27 -2.59 7.94 -4.70
N LYS A 28 -2.65 7.28 -5.86
CA LYS A 28 -3.12 7.90 -7.11
C LYS A 28 -4.62 8.13 -7.06
N GLY A 29 -5.01 9.41 -7.16
CA GLY A 29 -6.41 9.82 -7.24
C GLY A 29 -7.13 9.93 -5.90
N LEU A 30 -6.41 9.95 -4.76
CA LEU A 30 -7.00 10.19 -3.43
C LEU A 30 -7.66 11.58 -3.40
N SER A 31 -8.91 11.64 -2.93
CA SER A 31 -9.66 12.88 -2.76
C SER A 31 -10.78 12.69 -1.75
N GLU A 32 -11.53 13.75 -1.45
CA GLU A 32 -12.73 13.65 -0.59
C GLU A 32 -13.79 12.70 -1.17
N ILE A 33 -13.79 12.50 -2.48
CA ILE A 33 -14.68 11.58 -3.20
C ILE A 33 -14.03 10.19 -3.27
N ASN A 34 -12.75 10.11 -3.61
CA ASN A 34 -12.03 8.86 -3.84
C ASN A 34 -11.30 8.40 -2.57
N LYS A 35 -12.01 7.68 -1.71
CA LYS A 35 -11.51 7.24 -0.39
C LYS A 35 -11.19 5.74 -0.30
N TYR A 36 -11.57 4.95 -1.29
CA TYR A 36 -11.39 3.49 -1.29
C TYR A 36 -10.19 3.09 -2.14
N ILE A 37 -9.38 2.15 -1.65
CA ILE A 37 -8.37 1.50 -2.49
C ILE A 37 -9.12 0.57 -3.45
N ILE A 38 -8.79 0.65 -4.74
CA ILE A 38 -9.36 -0.22 -5.78
C ILE A 38 -8.33 -1.12 -6.45
N SER A 39 -7.05 -0.84 -6.24
CA SER A 39 -5.94 -1.73 -6.58
C SER A 39 -4.68 -1.29 -5.84
N ALA A 40 -3.81 -2.25 -5.54
CA ALA A 40 -2.50 -1.98 -4.96
C ALA A 40 -1.39 -2.70 -5.72
N SER A 41 -0.19 -2.16 -5.68
CA SER A 41 1.03 -2.85 -6.11
C SER A 41 2.17 -2.57 -5.13
N LEU A 42 3.09 -3.53 -5.04
CA LEU A 42 4.34 -3.39 -4.31
C LEU A 42 5.49 -3.64 -5.29
N ASN A 43 6.34 -2.63 -5.49
CA ASN A 43 7.46 -2.66 -6.44
C ASN A 43 7.04 -3.03 -7.87
N GLY A 44 5.85 -2.59 -8.29
CA GLY A 44 5.29 -2.88 -9.61
C GLY A 44 4.47 -4.17 -9.68
N GLU A 45 4.64 -5.09 -8.73
CA GLU A 45 3.90 -6.35 -8.69
C GLU A 45 2.49 -6.15 -8.07
N PRO A 46 1.42 -6.69 -8.68
CA PRO A 46 0.06 -6.58 -8.13
C PRO A 46 -0.04 -7.16 -6.72
N LEU A 47 -0.53 -6.36 -5.78
CA LEU A 47 -0.78 -6.77 -4.41
C LEU A 47 -2.26 -7.09 -4.24
N LYS A 48 -2.59 -8.38 -4.13
CA LYS A 48 -3.97 -8.88 -3.95
C LYS A 48 -4.31 -9.19 -2.49
N LYS A 49 -3.44 -8.82 -1.57
CA LYS A 49 -3.60 -8.97 -0.12
C LYS A 49 -3.64 -7.59 0.52
N SER A 50 -4.52 -7.38 1.49
CA SER A 50 -4.61 -6.15 2.27
C SER A 50 -3.57 -6.06 3.39
N TRP A 51 -2.39 -6.66 3.18
CA TRP A 51 -1.29 -6.68 4.15
C TRP A 51 0.05 -6.97 3.47
N PHE A 52 1.14 -6.57 4.12
CA PHE A 52 2.51 -6.95 3.74
C PHE A 52 3.35 -7.27 4.97
N SER A 53 4.38 -8.08 4.79
CA SER A 53 5.35 -8.42 5.83
C SER A 53 6.47 -7.39 5.93
N HIS A 54 7.18 -7.38 7.05
CA HIS A 54 8.37 -6.53 7.19
C HIS A 54 9.46 -6.90 6.19
N THR A 55 9.62 -8.19 5.89
CA THR A 55 10.64 -8.70 4.96
C THR A 55 10.46 -8.16 3.54
N GLU A 56 9.22 -7.92 3.12
CA GLU A 56 8.88 -7.38 1.80
C GLU A 56 9.24 -5.89 1.64
N ILE A 57 9.28 -5.13 2.75
CA ILE A 57 9.50 -3.67 2.72
C ILE A 57 10.80 -3.22 3.38
N LYS A 58 11.53 -4.09 4.11
CA LYS A 58 12.73 -3.71 4.88
C LYS A 58 13.86 -3.12 4.04
N ASN A 59 13.85 -3.38 2.73
CA ASN A 59 14.85 -2.88 1.78
C ASN A 59 14.41 -1.60 1.07
N GLY A 60 13.30 -1.00 1.50
CA GLY A 60 12.63 0.07 0.77
C GLY A 60 11.72 -0.47 -0.33
N GLY A 61 11.23 0.44 -1.16
CA GLY A 61 10.36 0.11 -2.29
C GLY A 61 9.28 1.14 -2.52
N ILE A 62 8.38 0.82 -3.46
CA ILE A 62 7.24 1.66 -3.80
C ILE A 62 5.96 0.86 -3.62
N ILE A 63 5.06 1.37 -2.79
CA ILE A 63 3.69 0.90 -2.69
C ILE A 63 2.81 1.90 -3.44
N GLU A 64 2.14 1.45 -4.49
CA GLU A 64 1.18 2.28 -5.20
C GLU A 64 -0.24 1.80 -4.95
N PHE A 65 -1.09 2.72 -4.50
CA PHE A 65 -2.53 2.55 -4.41
C PHE A 65 -3.21 3.35 -5.53
N ARG A 66 -4.22 2.75 -6.16
CA ARG A 66 -5.20 3.51 -6.93
C ARG A 66 -6.45 3.67 -6.08
N MET A 67 -6.92 4.91 -5.98
CA MET A 67 -8.10 5.26 -5.20
C MET A 67 -9.34 5.37 -6.09
N GLY A 68 -10.51 5.08 -5.53
CA GLY A 68 -11.80 5.18 -6.19
C GLY A 68 -12.92 5.60 -5.23
N ALA A 69 -14.03 6.04 -5.82
CA ALA A 69 -15.19 6.53 -5.07
C ALA A 69 -16.04 5.41 -4.44
N LYS A 70 -15.90 4.17 -4.91
CA LYS A 70 -16.66 3.01 -4.44
C LYS A 70 -15.72 1.90 -3.99
N PRO A 71 -16.10 1.13 -2.96
CA PRO A 71 -15.34 -0.04 -2.55
C PRO A 71 -15.31 -1.10 -3.64
N THR A 72 -14.22 -1.86 -3.71
CA THR A 72 -14.05 -3.00 -4.62
C THR A 72 -13.33 -4.14 -3.91
N SER A 73 -13.52 -5.37 -4.36
CA SER A 73 -12.81 -6.56 -3.87
C SER A 73 -11.42 -6.68 -4.50
N TRP A 74 -10.52 -5.74 -4.21
CA TRP A 74 -9.15 -5.76 -4.76
C TRP A 74 -8.22 -6.70 -3.98
N ASP A 75 -8.52 -6.93 -2.71
CA ASP A 75 -7.79 -7.79 -1.78
C ASP A 75 -8.42 -9.18 -1.67
N THR A 76 -8.34 -9.95 -2.75
CA THR A 76 -8.98 -11.27 -2.86
C THR A 76 -8.22 -12.42 -2.18
N GLU A 77 -6.97 -12.20 -1.77
CA GLU A 77 -6.12 -13.24 -1.15
C GLU A 77 -6.34 -13.35 0.36
N GLU A 78 -6.01 -14.53 0.90
CA GLU A 78 -6.32 -14.88 2.28
C GLU A 78 -5.63 -13.99 3.33
N TYR A 79 -6.31 -13.87 4.47
CA TYR A 79 -5.76 -13.29 5.69
C TYR A 79 -4.51 -14.04 6.13
N PRO A 80 -3.57 -13.36 6.80
CA PRO A 80 -2.37 -14.01 7.28
C PRO A 80 -2.75 -15.13 8.26
N ARG A 81 -2.50 -16.38 7.86
CA ARG A 81 -2.66 -17.55 8.72
C ARG A 81 -1.57 -17.52 9.80
N LYS A 82 -1.94 -17.89 11.03
CA LYS A 82 -1.02 -17.95 12.19
C LYS A 82 0.11 -18.95 11.98
#